data_AF-A0A4U0W6V1-F1
#
_entry.id   AF-A0A4U0W6V1-F1
#
_cell.length_a   1.000
_cell.length_b   1.000
_cell.length_c   1.000
_cell.angle_alpha   90.00
_cell.angle_beta   90.00
_cell.angle_gamma   90.00
#
_symmetry.space_group_name_H-M   'P 1'
#
loop_
_entity.id
_entity.type
_entity.pdbx_description
1 polymer ?
#
loop_
_entity_poly.entity_id
_entity_poly.type
_entity_poly.pdbx_seq_one_letter_code
_entity_poly.pdbx_strand_id
1 'polypeptide(L)'
;MPHVPFFTNPQRDDSSMSSTPIIGVIGGSGLYKLDNLKVERTVNPVTPWGVPSSPITIASLETPTGKVTLAFLARHGLNHSIPPSKVPARANIAALKHLGVKAIVAFSAVGSLKEEVRPGDIVIPDQVIDRTKGIRKSTYFDETMVGHAMFGEPFDVELREFIGPLVKQAIDSFDSHVNPTDMPRLHTEGTLVVMEGPQFSTRAESNMYRLWGGDIINMSAIPESKLAREAELSYALVCTSTDYDAWRVGHAPVTVEEVMKTLHTNAALSKHIAASILSAVHDAVKNGQVGTQAAGAMKYSLMTPHSEVSPAELHRLTYLLPNYFDYPDPATKLVRKITTEDRDDYTGGEKIEQS
;
A
#
# COMPACT_ATOMS: atom_id res chain seq x y z
N MET A 1 -17.21 -21.17 -14.32
CA MET A 1 -16.36 -20.40 -13.39
C MET A 1 -15.72 -21.41 -12.45
N PRO A 2 -14.39 -21.46 -12.29
CA PRO A 2 -13.77 -22.46 -11.44
C PRO A 2 -13.96 -22.08 -9.97
N HIS A 3 -14.33 -23.08 -9.15
CA HIS A 3 -14.53 -22.99 -7.71
C HIS A 3 -13.29 -22.44 -7.01
N VAL A 4 -13.46 -21.39 -6.20
CA VAL A 4 -12.45 -20.93 -5.23
C VAL A 4 -12.63 -21.78 -3.97
N PRO A 5 -11.59 -22.46 -3.47
CA PRO A 5 -11.71 -23.26 -2.25
C PRO A 5 -11.80 -22.36 -1.01
N PHE A 6 -12.69 -22.78 -0.10
CA PHE A 6 -12.96 -22.15 1.20
C PHE A 6 -11.71 -22.13 2.09
N PHE A 7 -11.36 -20.96 2.60
CA PHE A 7 -10.47 -20.83 3.75
C PHE A 7 -11.31 -20.47 4.98
N THR A 8 -11.44 -21.43 5.90
CA THR A 8 -11.91 -21.18 7.26
C THR A 8 -10.91 -20.29 7.98
N ASN A 9 -11.40 -19.22 8.62
CA ASN A 9 -10.58 -18.34 9.45
C ASN A 9 -9.90 -19.20 10.55
N PRO A 10 -8.56 -19.30 10.59
CA PRO A 10 -7.92 -20.01 11.69
C PRO A 10 -8.16 -19.20 12.95
N GLN A 11 -8.64 -19.85 14.01
CA GLN A 11 -8.53 -19.31 15.36
C GLN A 11 -7.06 -18.87 15.55
N ARG A 12 -6.86 -17.59 15.89
CA ARG A 12 -5.52 -17.04 16.15
C ARG A 12 -4.94 -17.77 17.36
N ASP A 13 -4.02 -18.68 17.10
CA ASP A 13 -3.17 -19.30 18.11
C ASP A 13 -2.19 -18.24 18.61
N ASP A 14 -2.36 -17.85 19.88
CA ASP A 14 -1.59 -16.78 20.55
C ASP A 14 -0.08 -17.10 20.66
N SER A 15 0.29 -18.38 20.49
CA SER A 15 1.69 -18.81 20.44
C SER A 15 2.42 -18.45 19.12
N SER A 16 1.68 -18.01 18.10
CA SER A 16 2.20 -17.69 16.75
C SER A 16 2.51 -16.21 16.51
N MET A 17 2.24 -15.33 17.48
CA MET A 17 2.43 -13.87 17.35
C MET A 17 3.87 -13.46 16.99
N SER A 18 4.88 -14.27 17.33
CA SER A 18 6.29 -14.04 16.99
C SER A 18 6.58 -14.06 15.47
N SER A 19 5.67 -14.63 14.65
CA SER A 19 5.88 -14.84 13.20
C SER A 19 5.01 -13.97 12.28
N THR A 20 4.17 -13.09 12.85
CA THR A 20 3.26 -12.23 12.10
C THR A 20 3.98 -10.94 11.69
N PRO A 21 4.01 -10.59 10.38
CA PRO A 21 4.65 -9.36 9.94
C PRO A 21 3.81 -8.14 10.35
N ILE A 22 4.31 -7.34 11.30
CA ILE A 22 3.63 -6.10 11.72
C ILE A 22 4.03 -4.88 10.87
N ILE A 23 5.05 -5.03 10.02
CA ILE A 23 5.48 -4.01 9.05
C ILE A 23 5.38 -4.55 7.62
N GLY A 24 4.87 -3.69 6.75
CA GLY A 24 4.91 -3.85 5.31
C GLY A 24 5.96 -2.93 4.66
N VAL A 25 6.63 -3.42 3.64
CA VAL A 25 7.46 -2.62 2.74
C VAL A 25 6.90 -2.75 1.34
N ILE A 26 6.58 -1.61 0.71
CA ILE A 26 6.17 -1.59 -0.69
C ILE A 26 7.30 -0.98 -1.52
N GLY A 27 7.96 -1.84 -2.30
CA GLY A 27 9.06 -1.45 -3.17
C GLY A 27 8.58 -0.93 -4.53
N GLY A 28 9.03 0.27 -4.90
CA GLY A 28 8.84 0.85 -6.23
C GLY A 28 9.95 0.49 -7.22
N SER A 29 10.13 1.31 -8.25
CA SER A 29 11.22 1.18 -9.21
C SER A 29 12.58 1.06 -8.50
N GLY A 30 13.33 -0.01 -8.81
CA GLY A 30 14.65 -0.25 -8.23
C GLY A 30 14.68 -1.03 -6.91
N LEU A 31 13.55 -1.11 -6.19
CA LEU A 31 13.46 -1.87 -4.93
C LEU A 31 12.54 -3.09 -5.11
N TYR A 32 13.08 -4.19 -5.65
CA TYR A 32 12.32 -5.43 -5.87
C TYR A 32 12.66 -6.55 -4.88
N LYS A 33 13.76 -6.39 -4.13
CA LYS A 33 14.21 -7.31 -3.08
C LYS A 33 15.10 -6.57 -2.08
N LEU A 34 15.14 -7.08 -0.86
CA LEU A 34 16.05 -6.65 0.20
C LEU A 34 17.05 -7.78 0.45
N ASP A 35 18.29 -7.59 -0.03
CA ASP A 35 19.31 -8.64 -0.08
C ASP A 35 19.84 -9.04 1.30
N ASN A 36 19.64 -8.21 2.31
CA ASN A 36 20.09 -8.39 3.69
C ASN A 36 19.04 -9.06 4.60
N LEU A 37 17.89 -9.46 4.06
CA LEU A 37 16.85 -10.14 4.82
C LEU A 37 16.83 -11.63 4.51
N LYS A 38 16.63 -12.44 5.54
CA LYS A 38 16.39 -13.87 5.37
C LYS A 38 14.94 -14.07 4.91
N VAL A 39 14.75 -14.59 3.71
CA VAL A 39 13.41 -14.98 3.22
C VAL A 39 12.96 -16.22 4.00
N GLU A 40 11.85 -16.10 4.72
CA GLU A 40 11.27 -17.21 5.48
C GLU A 40 10.22 -17.96 4.65
N ARG A 41 9.38 -17.22 3.92
CA ARG A 41 8.38 -17.79 2.99
C ARG A 41 7.89 -16.74 2.01
N THR A 42 7.18 -17.20 0.98
CA THR A 42 6.42 -16.33 0.07
C THR A 42 4.95 -16.73 0.12
N VAL A 43 4.06 -15.75 0.20
CA VAL A 43 2.61 -15.95 0.26
C VAL A 43 1.92 -15.19 -0.87
N ASN A 44 0.85 -15.72 -1.43
CA ASN A 44 0.11 -15.07 -2.52
C ASN A 44 -1.39 -15.03 -2.20
N PRO A 45 -1.82 -14.18 -1.24
CA PRO A 45 -3.21 -14.14 -0.82
C PRO A 45 -4.12 -13.65 -1.95
N VAL A 46 -5.24 -14.33 -2.14
CA VAL A 46 -6.33 -13.83 -2.99
C VAL A 46 -7.22 -12.94 -2.13
N THR A 47 -7.33 -11.66 -2.50
CA THR A 47 -8.18 -10.71 -1.79
C THR A 47 -9.53 -10.58 -2.50
N PRO A 48 -10.57 -10.03 -1.84
CA PRO A 48 -11.82 -9.72 -2.53
C PRO A 48 -11.68 -8.69 -3.67
N TRP A 49 -10.54 -7.99 -3.77
CA TRP A 49 -10.23 -7.04 -4.83
C TRP A 49 -9.22 -7.59 -5.86
N GLY A 50 -8.99 -8.90 -5.86
CA GLY A 50 -8.10 -9.60 -6.78
C GLY A 50 -6.76 -10.00 -6.13
N VAL A 51 -5.77 -10.23 -6.99
CA VAL A 51 -4.43 -10.67 -6.57
C VAL A 51 -3.47 -9.47 -6.45
N PRO A 52 -2.53 -9.49 -5.49
CA PRO A 52 -1.48 -8.49 -5.39
C PRO A 52 -0.56 -8.45 -6.62
N SER A 53 0.25 -7.40 -6.69
CA SER A 53 1.19 -7.14 -7.80
C SER A 53 2.28 -8.21 -7.93
N SER A 54 2.65 -8.84 -6.82
CA SER A 54 3.56 -9.97 -6.74
C SER A 54 3.16 -10.85 -5.56
N PRO A 55 3.64 -12.10 -5.51
CA PRO A 55 3.71 -12.81 -4.24
C PRO A 55 4.42 -11.95 -3.19
N ILE A 56 3.88 -11.94 -1.97
CA ILE A 56 4.41 -11.18 -0.83
C ILE A 56 5.48 -12.02 -0.15
N THR A 57 6.68 -11.47 -0.03
CA THR A 57 7.79 -12.11 0.65
C THR A 57 7.69 -11.83 2.15
N ILE A 58 7.61 -12.89 2.96
CA ILE A 58 7.79 -12.77 4.41
C ILE A 58 9.26 -13.00 4.71
N ALA A 59 9.90 -11.98 5.24
CA ALA A 59 11.32 -11.99 5.53
C ALA A 59 11.58 -11.61 6.98
N SER A 60 12.76 -11.98 7.47
CA SER A 60 13.17 -11.66 8.82
C SER A 60 14.61 -11.17 8.91
N LEU A 61 14.85 -10.39 9.95
CA LEU A 61 16.16 -9.91 10.37
C LEU A 61 16.37 -10.30 11.83
N GLU A 62 17.47 -10.98 12.12
CA GLU A 62 17.89 -11.18 13.51
C GLU A 62 18.57 -9.91 14.01
N THR A 63 18.15 -9.43 15.17
CA THR A 63 18.65 -8.19 15.78
C THR A 63 19.05 -8.45 17.23
N PRO A 64 19.84 -7.57 17.87
CA PRO A 64 20.16 -7.72 19.29
C PRO A 64 18.93 -7.76 20.21
N THR A 65 17.80 -7.17 19.79
CA THR A 65 16.54 -7.12 20.54
C THR A 65 15.57 -8.25 20.18
N GLY A 66 15.95 -9.12 19.22
CA GLY A 66 15.19 -10.30 18.79
C GLY A 66 14.95 -10.34 17.29
N LYS A 67 14.08 -11.27 16.88
CA LYS A 67 13.72 -11.46 15.47
C LYS A 67 12.68 -10.42 15.03
N VAL A 68 13.01 -9.68 13.98
CA VAL A 68 12.10 -8.78 13.27
C VAL A 68 11.51 -9.53 12.08
N THR A 69 10.19 -9.50 11.92
CA THR A 69 9.49 -10.10 10.77
C THR A 69 8.72 -9.04 10.00
N LEU A 70 8.83 -9.05 8.67
CA LEU A 70 8.17 -8.09 7.79
C LEU A 70 7.64 -8.72 6.51
N ALA A 71 6.69 -8.01 5.88
CA ALA A 71 6.12 -8.35 4.59
C ALA A 71 6.64 -7.40 3.51
N PHE A 72 7.21 -7.93 2.44
CA PHE A 72 7.69 -7.15 1.30
C PHE A 72 6.84 -7.41 0.06
N LEU A 73 6.43 -6.34 -0.64
CA LEU A 73 5.64 -6.38 -1.85
C LEU A 73 6.29 -5.51 -2.94
N ALA A 74 6.48 -6.07 -4.13
CA ALA A 74 6.97 -5.32 -5.29
C ALA A 74 5.79 -4.68 -6.03
N ARG A 75 5.69 -3.35 -6.01
CA ARG A 75 4.54 -2.59 -6.55
C ARG A 75 4.27 -2.86 -8.03
N HIS A 76 5.31 -3.01 -8.82
CA HIS A 76 5.22 -3.21 -10.28
C HIS A 76 5.38 -4.69 -10.68
N GLY A 77 5.25 -5.60 -9.72
CA GLY A 77 5.64 -7.00 -9.90
C GLY A 77 7.17 -7.17 -9.86
N LEU A 78 7.63 -8.43 -9.80
CA LEU A 78 9.05 -8.76 -9.63
C LEU A 78 9.92 -8.31 -10.81
N ASN A 79 9.33 -8.23 -12.01
CA ASN A 79 10.02 -7.89 -13.26
C ASN A 79 9.65 -6.49 -13.79
N HIS A 80 9.06 -5.63 -12.94
CA HIS A 80 8.55 -4.33 -13.37
C HIS A 80 7.53 -4.41 -14.54
N SER A 81 6.67 -5.44 -14.53
CA SER A 81 5.75 -5.76 -15.64
C SER A 81 4.39 -5.06 -15.55
N ILE A 82 4.11 -4.36 -14.44
CA ILE A 82 2.81 -3.72 -14.21
C ILE A 82 2.97 -2.19 -14.26
N PRO A 83 2.38 -1.50 -15.25
CA PRO A 83 2.46 -0.03 -15.31
C PRO A 83 1.65 0.61 -14.18
N PRO A 84 1.96 1.87 -13.78
CA PRO A 84 1.35 2.52 -12.62
C PRO A 84 -0.19 2.49 -12.59
N SER A 85 -0.85 2.79 -13.72
CA SER A 85 -2.32 2.79 -13.84
C SER A 85 -2.97 1.41 -13.67
N LYS A 86 -2.19 0.33 -13.73
CA LYS A 86 -2.67 -1.07 -13.62
C LYS A 86 -2.24 -1.76 -12.34
N VAL A 87 -1.51 -1.07 -11.46
CA VAL A 87 -1.14 -1.62 -10.15
C VAL A 87 -2.42 -1.94 -9.38
N PRO A 88 -2.63 -3.20 -8.92
CA PRO A 88 -3.81 -3.61 -8.16
C PRO A 88 -3.72 -3.12 -6.70
N ALA A 89 -3.70 -1.79 -6.50
CA ALA A 89 -3.44 -1.17 -5.20
C ALA A 89 -4.40 -1.63 -4.08
N ARG A 90 -5.67 -1.90 -4.42
CA ARG A 90 -6.65 -2.48 -3.48
C ARG A 90 -6.24 -3.87 -3.00
N ALA A 91 -5.81 -4.74 -3.91
CA ALA A 91 -5.36 -6.07 -3.53
C ALA A 91 -4.04 -6.01 -2.75
N ASN A 92 -3.12 -5.13 -3.14
CA ASN A 92 -1.84 -4.92 -2.45
C ASN A 92 -2.06 -4.55 -0.98
N ILE A 93 -2.83 -3.49 -0.73
CA ILE A 93 -3.04 -2.96 0.62
C ILE A 93 -3.90 -3.92 1.46
N ALA A 94 -4.98 -4.48 0.90
CA ALA A 94 -5.82 -5.45 1.59
C ALA A 94 -5.03 -6.70 1.99
N ALA A 95 -4.16 -7.21 1.12
CA ALA A 95 -3.32 -8.36 1.43
C ALA A 95 -2.35 -8.08 2.58
N LEU A 96 -1.70 -6.90 2.60
CA LEU A 96 -0.83 -6.51 3.70
C LEU A 96 -1.61 -6.39 5.02
N LYS A 97 -2.78 -5.75 5.00
CA LYS A 97 -3.68 -5.67 6.18
C LYS A 97 -4.02 -7.05 6.72
N HIS A 98 -4.41 -7.96 5.83
CA HIS A 98 -4.81 -9.32 6.19
C HIS A 98 -3.66 -10.14 6.80
N LEU A 99 -2.42 -9.89 6.37
CA LEU A 99 -1.23 -10.52 6.93
C LEU A 99 -0.85 -9.98 8.33
N GLY A 100 -1.56 -8.97 8.85
CA GLY A 100 -1.33 -8.41 10.18
C GLY A 100 -0.42 -7.17 10.19
N VAL A 101 -0.07 -6.64 9.02
CA VAL A 101 0.68 -5.38 8.92
C VAL A 101 -0.11 -4.27 9.61
N LYS A 102 0.61 -3.40 10.35
CA LYS A 102 0.07 -2.21 11.00
C LYS A 102 0.63 -0.92 10.40
N ALA A 103 1.90 -0.96 9.98
CA ALA A 103 2.58 0.16 9.37
C ALA A 103 3.24 -0.25 8.04
N ILE A 104 3.15 0.63 7.04
CA ILE A 104 3.78 0.47 5.73
C ILE A 104 4.81 1.57 5.54
N VAL A 105 6.04 1.18 5.20
CA VAL A 105 7.06 2.08 4.66
C VAL A 105 7.21 1.78 3.17
N ALA A 106 6.67 2.66 2.33
CA ALA A 106 6.73 2.56 0.90
C ALA A 106 7.93 3.32 0.34
N PHE A 107 8.44 2.87 -0.81
CA PHE A 107 9.51 3.55 -1.55
C PHE A 107 9.04 3.88 -2.97
N SER A 108 9.40 5.07 -3.46
CA SER A 108 9.10 5.50 -4.84
C SER A 108 10.24 6.33 -5.42
N ALA A 109 10.53 6.12 -6.70
CA ALA A 109 11.23 7.12 -7.50
C ALA A 109 10.29 8.32 -7.77
N VAL A 110 10.85 9.53 -7.84
CA VAL A 110 10.14 10.78 -8.14
C VAL A 110 10.96 11.68 -9.06
N GLY A 111 10.29 12.46 -9.90
CA GLY A 111 10.88 13.63 -10.53
C GLY A 111 10.82 14.83 -9.58
N SER A 112 11.83 15.69 -9.61
CA SER A 112 11.87 16.91 -8.83
C SER A 112 11.18 18.07 -9.54
N LEU A 113 10.31 18.77 -8.82
CA LEU A 113 9.70 20.03 -9.24
C LEU A 113 10.37 21.23 -8.57
N LYS A 114 11.54 21.06 -7.91
CA LYS A 114 12.26 22.11 -7.20
C LYS A 114 13.75 22.11 -7.51
N GLU A 115 14.40 23.26 -7.42
CA GLU A 115 15.84 23.35 -7.73
C GLU A 115 16.67 22.70 -6.61
N GLU A 116 16.22 22.85 -5.38
CA GLU A 116 16.85 22.38 -4.16
C GLU A 116 16.68 20.88 -3.89
N VAL A 117 15.71 20.22 -4.55
CA VAL A 117 15.50 18.76 -4.49
C VAL A 117 16.21 18.13 -5.68
N ARG A 118 17.39 17.57 -5.46
CA ARG A 118 18.29 17.16 -6.53
C ARG A 118 18.20 15.67 -6.82
N PRO A 119 18.53 15.19 -8.02
CA PRO A 119 18.71 13.77 -8.27
C PRO A 119 19.65 13.12 -7.24
N GLY A 120 19.17 12.08 -6.57
CA GLY A 120 19.84 11.42 -5.44
C GLY A 120 19.32 11.84 -4.06
N ASP A 121 18.71 13.02 -3.93
CA ASP A 121 18.13 13.46 -2.66
C ASP A 121 16.91 12.60 -2.27
N ILE A 122 16.66 12.54 -0.96
CA ILE A 122 15.55 11.81 -0.35
C ILE A 122 14.49 12.80 0.11
N VAL A 123 13.23 12.51 -0.18
CA VAL A 123 12.09 13.30 0.29
C VAL A 123 11.12 12.39 1.02
N ILE A 124 10.68 12.80 2.21
CA ILE A 124 9.56 12.18 2.92
C ILE A 124 8.39 13.16 2.81
N PRO A 125 7.48 13.01 1.81
CA PRO A 125 6.39 13.94 1.61
C PRO A 125 5.35 13.84 2.74
N ASP A 126 4.72 14.97 3.04
CA ASP A 126 3.63 15.12 4.00
C ASP A 126 2.29 15.36 3.30
N GLN A 127 2.31 15.86 2.06
CA GLN A 127 1.11 16.20 1.31
C GLN A 127 1.08 15.60 -0.09
N VAL A 128 -0.11 15.54 -0.69
CA VAL A 128 -0.31 15.06 -2.05
C VAL A 128 -1.27 15.94 -2.85
N ILE A 129 -1.00 16.09 -4.15
CA ILE A 129 -1.96 16.58 -5.14
C ILE A 129 -2.29 15.41 -6.08
N ASP A 130 -3.55 14.97 -6.04
CA ASP A 130 -4.03 13.87 -6.88
C ASP A 130 -4.36 14.34 -8.30
N ARG A 131 -3.54 13.91 -9.28
CA ARG A 131 -3.71 14.12 -10.72
C ARG A 131 -3.90 12.81 -11.47
N THR A 132 -4.34 11.77 -10.77
CA THR A 132 -4.83 10.55 -11.41
C THR A 132 -6.19 10.82 -12.08
N LYS A 133 -6.56 9.99 -13.06
CA LYS A 133 -7.69 10.23 -13.98
C LYS A 133 -8.96 9.44 -13.62
N GLY A 134 -9.04 8.88 -12.41
CA GLY A 134 -10.19 8.09 -11.96
C GLY A 134 -10.31 6.69 -12.59
N ILE A 135 -9.36 6.28 -13.43
CA ILE A 135 -9.29 4.91 -13.97
C ILE A 135 -8.79 3.90 -12.92
N ARG A 136 -8.15 4.40 -11.86
CA ARG A 136 -7.66 3.63 -10.73
C ARG A 136 -8.78 3.51 -9.69
N LYS A 137 -9.01 2.31 -9.20
CA LYS A 137 -9.96 2.09 -8.11
C LYS A 137 -9.36 2.62 -6.80
N SER A 138 -9.86 3.76 -6.32
CA SER A 138 -9.26 4.53 -5.24
C SER A 138 -9.95 4.41 -3.88
N THR A 139 -10.92 3.50 -3.74
CA THR A 139 -11.63 3.21 -2.49
C THR A 139 -12.06 1.74 -2.45
N TYR A 140 -12.24 1.22 -1.24
CA TYR A 140 -12.90 -0.05 -0.94
C TYR A 140 -14.42 0.10 -0.81
N PHE A 141 -14.91 1.32 -0.62
CA PHE A 141 -16.32 1.66 -0.40
C PHE A 141 -16.98 2.14 -1.69
N ASP A 142 -16.98 1.28 -2.72
CA ASP A 142 -17.45 1.57 -4.08
C ASP A 142 -18.75 0.86 -4.49
N GLU A 143 -19.46 0.25 -3.53
CA GLU A 143 -20.72 -0.48 -3.78
C GLU A 143 -21.89 0.18 -3.01
N THR A 144 -22.38 -0.40 -1.90
CA THR A 144 -23.53 0.11 -1.11
C THR A 144 -23.13 0.74 0.23
N MET A 145 -21.96 0.39 0.79
CA MET A 145 -21.40 1.08 1.94
C MET A 145 -20.71 2.38 1.48
N VAL A 146 -21.13 3.52 2.04
CA VAL A 146 -20.47 4.81 1.84
C VAL A 146 -19.45 5.03 2.96
N GLY A 147 -18.19 5.24 2.56
CA GLY A 147 -17.08 5.54 3.46
C GLY A 147 -16.42 6.89 3.12
N HIS A 148 -16.25 7.77 4.10
CA HIS A 148 -15.54 9.06 3.96
C HIS A 148 -14.35 9.13 4.90
N ALA A 149 -13.26 8.47 4.52
CA ALA A 149 -12.04 8.48 5.31
C ALA A 149 -11.40 9.88 5.35
N MET A 150 -10.97 10.31 6.54
CA MET A 150 -10.19 11.53 6.71
C MET A 150 -8.86 11.42 5.96
N PHE A 151 -8.56 12.41 5.11
CA PHE A 151 -7.37 12.38 4.24
C PHE A 151 -6.63 13.72 4.19
N GLY A 152 -6.85 14.59 5.19
CA GLY A 152 -6.13 15.87 5.31
C GLY A 152 -4.62 15.69 5.49
N GLU A 153 -4.21 14.62 6.17
CA GLU A 153 -2.82 14.15 6.25
C GLU A 153 -2.72 12.81 5.53
N PRO A 154 -2.28 12.77 4.25
CA PRO A 154 -2.23 11.56 3.43
C PRO A 154 -1.24 10.50 3.92
N PHE A 155 -0.23 10.92 4.66
CA PHE A 155 0.81 10.07 5.24
C PHE A 155 0.73 10.16 6.77
N ASP A 156 1.08 9.07 7.46
CA ASP A 156 1.03 8.99 8.91
C ASP A 156 2.11 9.87 9.55
N VAL A 157 1.71 10.78 10.43
CA VAL A 157 2.58 11.83 10.98
C VAL A 157 3.60 11.21 11.95
N GLU A 158 3.12 10.36 12.87
CA GLU A 158 3.97 9.63 13.83
C GLU A 158 5.06 8.81 13.10
N LEU A 159 4.66 8.05 12.08
CA LEU A 159 5.60 7.22 11.33
C LEU A 159 6.61 8.06 10.54
N ARG A 160 6.18 9.16 9.90
CA ARG A 160 7.06 10.09 9.18
C ARG A 160 8.11 10.71 10.10
N GLU A 161 7.66 11.28 11.21
CA GLU A 161 8.54 11.94 12.19
C GLU A 161 9.54 10.94 12.79
N PHE A 162 9.10 9.70 13.05
CA PHE A 162 9.95 8.65 13.55
C PHE A 162 11.03 8.21 12.55
N ILE A 163 10.68 8.02 11.27
CA ILE A 163 11.65 7.53 10.28
C ILE A 163 12.62 8.62 9.81
N GLY A 164 12.27 9.90 9.88
CA GLY A 164 13.10 11.01 9.38
C GLY A 164 14.56 10.98 9.90
N PRO A 165 14.79 10.98 11.23
CA PRO A 165 16.13 10.89 11.80
C PRO A 165 16.87 9.61 11.42
N LEU A 166 16.17 8.47 11.32
CA LEU A 166 16.76 7.18 10.96
C LEU A 166 17.19 7.16 9.48
N VAL A 167 16.37 7.73 8.61
CA VAL A 167 16.69 7.90 7.18
C VAL A 167 17.90 8.82 7.03
N LYS A 168 17.99 9.89 7.82
CA LYS A 168 19.18 10.78 7.82
C LYS A 168 20.46 10.02 8.20
N GLN A 169 20.42 9.23 9.27
CA GLN A 169 21.57 8.39 9.68
C GLN A 169 21.94 7.34 8.61
N ALA A 170 20.94 6.75 7.96
CA ALA A 170 21.18 5.81 6.87
C ALA A 170 21.85 6.49 5.66
N ILE A 171 21.44 7.71 5.31
CA ILE A 171 22.13 8.52 4.29
C ILE A 171 23.59 8.78 4.68
N ASP A 172 23.83 9.21 5.92
CA ASP A 172 25.15 9.60 6.42
C ASP A 172 26.15 8.42 6.50
N SER A 173 25.65 7.19 6.50
CA SER A 173 26.43 5.94 6.57
C SER A 173 26.53 5.20 5.24
N PHE A 174 26.00 5.76 4.16
CA PHE A 174 26.05 5.15 2.84
C PHE A 174 27.21 5.74 2.05
N ASP A 175 28.05 4.93 1.41
CA ASP A 175 29.27 5.44 0.74
C ASP A 175 29.10 5.71 -0.76
N SER A 176 28.04 5.17 -1.39
CA SER A 176 27.90 5.11 -2.86
C SER A 176 26.83 6.05 -3.39
N HIS A 177 27.13 7.33 -3.52
CA HIS A 177 26.14 8.34 -3.94
C HIS A 177 26.15 8.67 -5.44
N VAL A 178 25.04 9.25 -5.91
CA VAL A 178 24.89 9.76 -7.29
C VAL A 178 25.94 10.84 -7.58
N ASN A 179 26.20 11.70 -6.58
CA ASN A 179 27.27 12.68 -6.62
C ASN A 179 28.40 12.24 -5.66
N PRO A 180 29.60 11.88 -6.16
CA PRO A 180 30.71 11.46 -5.31
C PRO A 180 31.29 12.58 -4.44
N THR A 181 30.94 13.85 -4.72
CA THR A 181 31.45 15.02 -3.99
C THR A 181 30.42 15.67 -3.09
N ASP A 182 29.18 15.17 -3.06
CA ASP A 182 28.13 15.71 -2.21
C ASP A 182 27.13 14.64 -1.76
N MET A 183 26.79 14.68 -0.47
CA MET A 183 25.86 13.72 0.14
C MET A 183 24.41 14.00 -0.30
N PRO A 184 23.58 12.96 -0.44
CA PRO A 184 22.14 13.12 -0.55
C PRO A 184 21.59 13.98 0.59
N ARG A 185 20.68 14.90 0.27
CA ARG A 185 19.95 15.66 1.28
C ARG A 185 18.68 14.92 1.66
N LEU A 186 18.24 15.10 2.91
CA LEU A 186 16.92 14.69 3.35
C LEU A 186 16.01 15.91 3.43
N HIS A 187 14.88 15.84 2.75
CA HIS A 187 13.77 16.78 2.85
C HIS A 187 12.61 16.07 3.60
N THR A 188 12.23 16.55 4.79
CA THR A 188 11.25 15.88 5.67
C THR A 188 9.79 16.27 5.39
N GLU A 189 9.59 17.18 4.45
CA GLU A 189 8.29 17.69 4.01
C GLU A 189 8.33 17.86 2.49
N GLY A 190 7.15 17.89 1.87
CA GLY A 190 6.98 18.09 0.44
C GLY A 190 5.61 17.63 -0.04
N THR A 191 5.04 18.41 -0.96
CA THR A 191 3.82 18.13 -1.69
C THR A 191 4.13 17.27 -2.92
N LEU A 192 3.68 16.03 -2.89
CA LEU A 192 3.82 15.08 -3.98
C LEU A 192 2.66 15.18 -4.97
N VAL A 193 2.95 15.56 -6.21
CA VAL A 193 2.00 15.45 -7.32
C VAL A 193 1.96 14.01 -7.81
N VAL A 194 0.78 13.40 -7.85
CA VAL A 194 0.62 12.04 -8.38
C VAL A 194 -0.14 12.08 -9.70
N MET A 195 0.59 11.94 -10.81
CA MET A 195 0.01 11.92 -12.15
C MET A 195 -0.39 10.50 -12.60
N GLU A 196 -1.23 10.42 -13.63
CA GLU A 196 -1.68 9.12 -14.15
C GLU A 196 -0.59 8.33 -14.88
N GLY A 197 0.25 9.00 -15.68
CA GLY A 197 1.15 8.33 -16.62
C GLY A 197 0.43 7.66 -17.81
N PRO A 198 1.12 6.76 -18.55
CA PRO A 198 2.50 6.34 -18.36
C PRO A 198 3.54 7.33 -18.90
N GLN A 199 3.13 8.30 -19.72
CA GLN A 199 4.04 9.34 -20.19
C GLN A 199 4.45 10.26 -19.05
N PHE A 200 5.70 10.75 -19.10
CA PHE A 200 6.13 11.87 -18.26
C PHE A 200 5.39 13.16 -18.62
N SER A 201 5.46 14.14 -17.73
CA SER A 201 4.83 15.44 -17.91
C SER A 201 5.35 16.13 -19.17
N THR A 202 4.47 16.87 -19.84
CA THR A 202 4.90 17.98 -20.67
C THR A 202 5.49 19.08 -19.78
N ARG A 203 6.34 19.94 -20.35
CA ARG A 203 6.89 21.10 -19.63
C ARG A 203 5.81 22.06 -19.12
N ALA A 204 4.71 22.20 -19.85
CA ALA A 204 3.58 23.02 -19.42
C ALA A 204 2.94 22.44 -18.14
N GLU A 205 2.76 21.11 -18.09
CA GLU A 205 2.27 20.43 -16.89
C GLU A 205 3.27 20.56 -15.73
N SER A 206 4.57 20.34 -15.94
CA SER A 206 5.58 20.51 -14.88
C SER A 206 5.56 21.92 -14.28
N ASN A 207 5.46 22.96 -15.13
CA ASN A 207 5.38 24.34 -14.67
C ASN A 207 4.05 24.64 -13.96
N MET A 208 2.93 24.07 -14.43
CA MET A 208 1.65 24.17 -13.73
C MET A 208 1.72 23.53 -12.34
N TYR A 209 2.31 22.34 -12.22
CA TYR A 209 2.47 21.64 -10.95
C TYR A 209 3.35 22.42 -9.96
N ARG A 210 4.41 23.06 -10.46
CA ARG A 210 5.24 23.99 -9.67
C ARG A 210 4.44 25.19 -9.16
N LEU A 211 3.60 25.79 -10.02
CA LEU A 211 2.75 26.92 -9.63
C LEU A 211 1.69 26.53 -8.58
N TRP A 212 1.27 25.27 -8.54
CA TRP A 212 0.40 24.73 -7.48
C TRP A 212 1.14 24.41 -6.18
N GLY A 213 2.46 24.57 -6.13
CA GLY A 213 3.28 24.25 -4.96
C GLY A 213 3.74 22.80 -4.90
N GLY A 214 3.70 22.05 -5.99
CA GLY A 214 4.27 20.70 -6.04
C GLY A 214 5.80 20.72 -5.91
N ASP A 215 6.34 19.88 -5.03
CA ASP A 215 7.77 19.74 -4.76
C ASP A 215 8.39 18.60 -5.57
N ILE A 216 7.65 17.50 -5.70
CA ILE A 216 8.06 16.27 -6.38
C ILE A 216 6.86 15.66 -7.11
N ILE A 217 7.12 14.78 -8.09
CA ILE A 217 6.09 14.14 -8.89
C ILE A 217 6.34 12.63 -9.05
N ASN A 218 5.30 11.81 -8.90
CA ASN A 218 5.32 10.40 -9.27
C ASN A 218 4.00 9.92 -9.88
N MET A 219 3.86 8.60 -9.98
CA MET A 219 2.68 7.95 -10.55
C MET A 219 2.08 6.88 -9.64
N SER A 220 2.50 6.75 -8.37
CA SER A 220 2.26 5.53 -7.58
C SER A 220 1.62 5.74 -6.21
N ALA A 221 1.85 6.89 -5.55
CA ALA A 221 1.41 7.08 -4.16
C ALA A 221 -0.12 7.14 -4.01
N ILE A 222 -0.83 7.49 -5.08
CA ILE A 222 -2.30 7.43 -5.16
C ILE A 222 -2.70 6.34 -6.17
N PRO A 223 -3.62 5.42 -5.80
CA PRO A 223 -4.45 5.45 -4.59
C PRO A 223 -3.84 4.73 -3.36
N GLU A 224 -2.57 4.37 -3.37
CA GLU A 224 -1.95 3.56 -2.29
C GLU A 224 -2.16 4.14 -0.89
N SER A 225 -1.92 5.44 -0.68
CA SER A 225 -2.11 6.09 0.62
C SER A 225 -3.59 6.24 1.02
N LYS A 226 -4.49 6.53 0.06
CA LYS A 226 -5.95 6.56 0.29
C LYS A 226 -6.44 5.21 0.80
N LEU A 227 -6.00 4.14 0.14
CA LEU A 227 -6.38 2.78 0.49
C LEU A 227 -5.75 2.33 1.82
N ALA A 228 -4.51 2.73 2.10
CA ALA A 228 -3.90 2.45 3.41
C ALA A 228 -4.69 3.12 4.55
N ARG A 229 -5.15 4.36 4.33
CA ARG A 229 -6.01 5.08 5.29
C ARG A 229 -7.34 4.35 5.52
N GLU A 230 -8.04 3.96 4.45
CA GLU A 230 -9.28 3.17 4.56
C GLU A 230 -9.07 1.80 5.22
N ALA A 231 -7.87 1.23 5.08
CA ALA A 231 -7.49 -0.04 5.70
C ALA A 231 -7.07 0.11 7.18
N GLU A 232 -7.08 1.33 7.74
CA GLU A 232 -6.51 1.62 9.05
C GLU A 232 -5.06 1.11 9.18
N LEU A 233 -4.23 1.48 8.19
CA LEU A 233 -2.79 1.24 8.18
C LEU A 233 -2.05 2.56 8.22
N SER A 234 -1.07 2.68 9.10
CA SER A 234 -0.12 3.78 9.06
C SER A 234 0.74 3.64 7.81
N TYR A 235 0.90 4.72 7.06
CA TYR A 235 1.57 4.69 5.76
C TYR A 235 2.51 5.90 5.64
N ALA A 236 3.79 5.62 5.40
CA ALA A 236 4.78 6.63 5.07
C ALA A 236 5.46 6.28 3.75
N LEU A 237 5.89 7.31 3.04
CA LEU A 237 6.55 7.19 1.74
C LEU A 237 7.94 7.80 1.81
N VAL A 238 8.95 7.05 1.38
CA VAL A 238 10.32 7.52 1.18
C VAL A 238 10.54 7.65 -0.33
N CYS A 239 10.71 8.87 -0.80
CA CYS A 239 10.92 9.18 -2.20
C CYS A 239 12.40 9.39 -2.50
N THR A 240 12.85 8.90 -3.66
CA THR A 240 14.21 9.16 -4.17
C THR A 240 14.11 9.94 -5.47
N SER A 241 14.68 11.15 -5.49
CA SER A 241 14.65 12.01 -6.66
C SER A 241 15.55 11.46 -7.76
N THR A 242 15.03 11.30 -8.99
CA THR A 242 15.78 10.73 -10.12
C THR A 242 16.19 11.75 -11.17
N ASP A 243 15.46 12.85 -11.27
CA ASP A 243 15.54 13.85 -12.34
C ASP A 243 14.81 15.13 -11.91
N TYR A 244 14.77 16.14 -12.78
CA TYR A 244 14.04 17.40 -12.55
C TYR A 244 12.75 17.50 -13.39
N ASP A 245 12.10 16.37 -13.67
CA ASP A 245 10.96 16.29 -14.58
C ASP A 245 11.27 17.04 -15.89
N ALA A 246 10.32 17.80 -16.47
CA ALA A 246 10.51 18.51 -17.74
C ALA A 246 10.65 20.05 -17.61
N TRP A 247 10.74 20.61 -16.39
CA TRP A 247 10.60 22.07 -16.19
C TRP A 247 11.86 22.88 -16.51
N ARG A 248 13.06 22.30 -16.42
CA ARG A 248 14.32 23.01 -16.71
C ARG A 248 14.43 23.36 -18.19
N VAL A 249 14.52 24.66 -18.50
CA VAL A 249 14.77 25.18 -19.85
C VAL A 249 16.29 25.30 -20.07
N GLY A 250 16.77 24.98 -21.27
CA GLY A 250 18.19 25.13 -21.64
C GLY A 250 19.12 23.99 -21.20
N HIS A 251 18.59 22.95 -20.57
CA HIS A 251 19.28 21.69 -20.35
C HIS A 251 18.78 20.67 -21.37
N ALA A 252 19.61 19.69 -21.74
CA ALA A 252 19.13 18.55 -22.53
C ALA A 252 17.95 17.90 -21.80
N PRO A 253 16.88 17.44 -22.49
CA PRO A 253 15.85 16.62 -21.87
C PRO A 253 16.54 15.46 -21.15
N VAL A 254 16.10 15.11 -19.94
CA VAL A 254 16.72 14.00 -19.20
C VAL A 254 16.68 12.77 -20.09
N THR A 255 17.84 12.17 -20.33
CA THR A 255 17.90 10.97 -21.16
C THR A 255 17.41 9.78 -20.33
N VAL A 256 16.81 8.78 -20.98
CA VAL A 256 16.45 7.53 -20.31
C VAL A 256 17.68 6.91 -19.63
N GLU A 257 18.87 7.04 -20.24
CA GLU A 257 20.12 6.55 -19.68
C GLU A 257 20.49 7.23 -18.35
N GLU A 258 20.43 8.56 -18.27
CA GLU A 258 20.70 9.30 -17.03
C GLU A 258 19.70 8.94 -15.92
N VAL A 259 18.41 8.84 -16.27
CA VAL A 259 17.37 8.40 -15.33
C VAL A 259 17.66 6.98 -14.83
N MET A 260 18.03 6.07 -15.74
CA MET A 260 18.35 4.69 -15.38
C MET A 260 19.59 4.60 -14.50
N LYS A 261 20.63 5.41 -14.75
CA LYS A 261 21.83 5.46 -13.90
C LYS A 261 21.48 5.94 -12.50
N THR A 262 20.75 7.06 -12.38
CA THR A 262 20.31 7.57 -11.09
C THR A 262 19.41 6.58 -10.37
N LEU A 263 18.51 5.89 -11.07
CA LEU A 263 17.66 4.84 -10.51
C LEU A 263 18.47 3.69 -9.90
N HIS A 264 19.56 3.25 -10.54
CA HIS A 264 20.40 2.17 -9.99
C HIS A 264 21.09 2.60 -8.69
N THR A 265 21.67 3.81 -8.65
CA THR A 265 22.29 4.33 -7.43
C THR A 265 21.26 4.57 -6.33
N ASN A 266 20.11 5.16 -6.67
CA ASN A 266 19.00 5.37 -5.74
C ASN A 266 18.42 4.06 -5.22
N ALA A 267 18.42 3.00 -6.02
CA ALA A 267 17.97 1.68 -5.59
C ALA A 267 18.88 1.12 -4.49
N ALA A 268 20.20 1.27 -4.62
CA ALA A 268 21.15 0.85 -3.60
C ALA A 268 20.95 1.63 -2.29
N LEU A 269 20.78 2.95 -2.37
CA LEU A 269 20.47 3.79 -1.22
C LEU A 269 19.12 3.43 -0.59
N SER A 270 18.08 3.19 -1.39
CA SER A 270 16.75 2.79 -0.89
C SER A 270 16.79 1.45 -0.16
N LYS A 271 17.56 0.47 -0.67
CA LYS A 271 17.79 -0.80 0.01
C LYS A 271 18.51 -0.61 1.34
N HIS A 272 19.55 0.23 1.35
CA HIS A 272 20.29 0.56 2.57
C HIS A 272 19.39 1.23 3.60
N ILE A 273 18.65 2.27 3.21
CA ILE A 273 17.67 2.94 4.09
C ILE A 273 16.67 1.94 4.65
N ALA A 274 16.04 1.12 3.80
CA ALA A 274 15.10 0.09 4.26
C ALA A 274 15.77 -0.83 5.28
N ALA A 275 16.93 -1.39 4.95
CA ALA A 275 17.70 -2.26 5.84
C ALA A 275 18.01 -1.61 7.20
N SER A 276 18.39 -0.33 7.20
CA SER A 276 18.80 0.41 8.40
C SER A 276 17.64 0.75 9.33
N ILE A 277 16.45 1.03 8.80
CA ILE A 277 15.33 1.54 9.61
C ILE A 277 14.37 0.45 10.10
N LEU A 278 14.26 -0.69 9.40
CA LEU A 278 13.17 -1.64 9.61
C LEU A 278 13.13 -2.24 11.02
N SER A 279 14.29 -2.47 11.66
CA SER A 279 14.34 -2.94 13.05
C SER A 279 13.75 -1.92 14.02
N ALA A 280 14.14 -0.65 13.88
CA ALA A 280 13.67 0.41 14.76
C ALA A 280 12.17 0.68 14.56
N VAL A 281 11.70 0.69 13.30
CA VAL A 281 10.27 0.81 13.00
C VAL A 281 9.49 -0.37 13.59
N HIS A 282 10.03 -1.59 13.50
CA HIS A 282 9.38 -2.79 14.06
C HIS A 282 9.15 -2.64 15.55
N ASP A 283 10.20 -2.28 16.28
CA ASP A 283 10.12 -2.14 17.72
C ASP A 283 9.20 -0.97 18.11
N ALA A 284 9.22 0.13 17.35
CA ALA A 284 8.31 1.25 17.57
C ALA A 284 6.83 0.86 17.35
N VAL A 285 6.50 0.12 16.30
CA VAL A 285 5.14 -0.39 16.04
C VAL A 285 4.73 -1.39 17.11
N LYS A 286 5.63 -2.30 17.50
CA LYS A 286 5.38 -3.32 18.55
C LYS A 286 5.08 -2.66 19.89
N ASN A 287 5.80 -1.59 20.22
CA ASN A 287 5.65 -0.85 21.47
C ASN A 287 4.57 0.23 21.43
N GLY A 288 3.87 0.40 20.30
CA GLY A 288 2.82 1.41 20.14
C GLY A 288 3.32 2.85 20.12
N GLN A 289 4.59 3.08 19.77
CA GLN A 289 5.16 4.43 19.60
C GLN A 289 4.74 5.06 18.26
N VAL A 290 4.54 4.23 17.24
CA VAL A 290 4.00 4.60 15.92
C VAL A 290 3.02 3.52 15.47
N GLY A 291 2.30 3.76 14.37
CA GLY A 291 1.34 2.79 13.87
C GLY A 291 -0.03 2.86 14.56
N THR A 292 -0.26 3.92 15.34
CA THR A 292 -1.45 4.05 16.21
C THR A 292 -2.52 4.98 15.62
N GLN A 293 -2.13 6.02 14.88
CA GLN A 293 -3.05 7.03 14.33
C GLN A 293 -4.12 6.45 13.41
N ALA A 294 -3.78 5.41 12.66
CA ALA A 294 -4.69 4.82 11.69
C ALA A 294 -5.75 3.92 12.35
N ALA A 295 -5.46 3.34 13.52
CA ALA A 295 -6.37 2.41 14.19
C ALA A 295 -7.62 3.15 14.68
N GLY A 296 -8.81 2.67 14.32
CA GLY A 296 -10.05 3.34 14.70
C GLY A 296 -10.50 4.46 13.76
N ALA A 297 -9.67 4.87 12.78
CA ALA A 297 -9.92 6.03 11.93
C ALA A 297 -11.18 5.89 11.06
N MET A 298 -11.64 4.66 10.79
CA MET A 298 -12.85 4.42 10.00
C MET A 298 -14.13 4.41 10.82
N LYS A 299 -14.07 4.36 12.16
CA LYS A 299 -15.25 4.20 13.03
C LYS A 299 -16.39 5.17 12.74
N TYR A 300 -16.08 6.44 12.53
CA TYR A 300 -17.06 7.48 12.21
C TYR A 300 -17.05 7.89 10.74
N SER A 301 -16.31 7.17 9.91
CA SER A 301 -16.20 7.40 8.47
C SER A 301 -17.15 6.50 7.68
N LEU A 302 -17.73 5.47 8.30
CA LEU A 302 -18.73 4.56 7.72
C LEU A 302 -20.14 5.14 7.87
N MET A 303 -20.74 5.59 6.76
CA MET A 303 -21.95 6.40 6.76
C MET A 303 -23.23 5.59 6.63
N THR A 304 -23.23 4.56 5.77
CA THR A 304 -24.44 3.79 5.48
C THR A 304 -24.76 2.89 6.68
N PRO A 305 -26.00 2.91 7.22
CA PRO A 305 -26.41 1.96 8.24
C PRO A 305 -26.21 0.52 7.76
N HIS A 306 -25.69 -0.37 8.61
CA HIS A 306 -25.39 -1.75 8.21
C HIS A 306 -26.64 -2.52 7.72
N SER A 307 -27.84 -2.14 8.15
CA SER A 307 -29.11 -2.73 7.67
C SER A 307 -29.40 -2.46 6.19
N GLU A 308 -28.83 -1.39 5.64
CA GLU A 308 -29.02 -0.97 4.24
C GLU A 308 -27.88 -1.46 3.32
N VAL A 309 -26.86 -2.11 3.88
CA VAL A 309 -25.72 -2.63 3.13
C VAL A 309 -25.90 -4.12 2.88
N SER A 310 -25.63 -4.57 1.67
CA SER A 310 -25.81 -5.98 1.33
C SER A 310 -24.93 -6.89 2.22
N PRO A 311 -25.42 -8.07 2.66
CA PRO A 311 -24.61 -8.99 3.47
C PRO A 311 -23.32 -9.43 2.77
N ALA A 312 -23.32 -9.52 1.44
CA ALA A 312 -22.14 -9.84 0.65
C ALA A 312 -21.07 -8.75 0.75
N GLU A 313 -21.46 -7.48 0.74
CA GLU A 313 -20.53 -6.38 0.91
C GLU A 313 -20.00 -6.27 2.34
N LEU A 314 -20.85 -6.42 3.35
CA LEU A 314 -20.40 -6.42 4.75
C LEU A 314 -19.38 -7.52 5.00
N HIS A 315 -19.65 -8.73 4.48
CA HIS A 315 -18.69 -9.83 4.53
C HIS A 315 -17.38 -9.51 3.79
N ARG A 316 -17.47 -8.92 2.58
CA ARG A 316 -16.30 -8.46 1.82
C ARG A 316 -15.44 -7.49 2.64
N LEU A 317 -16.09 -6.54 3.32
CA LEU A 317 -15.41 -5.51 4.12
C LEU A 317 -14.83 -6.05 5.44
N THR A 318 -15.34 -7.15 5.99
CA THR A 318 -14.72 -7.87 7.12
C THR A 318 -13.27 -8.26 6.83
N TYR A 319 -12.90 -8.51 5.56
CA TYR A 319 -11.51 -8.79 5.17
C TYR A 319 -10.56 -7.64 5.54
N LEU A 320 -11.04 -6.40 5.42
CA LEU A 320 -10.26 -5.19 5.64
C LEU A 320 -10.39 -4.66 7.07
N LEU A 321 -11.62 -4.65 7.58
CA LEU A 321 -12.05 -3.99 8.80
C LEU A 321 -12.82 -4.97 9.70
N PRO A 322 -12.18 -6.06 10.16
CA PRO A 322 -12.88 -7.15 10.85
C PRO A 322 -13.52 -6.73 12.18
N ASN A 323 -13.06 -5.65 12.80
CA ASN A 323 -13.60 -5.14 14.06
C ASN A 323 -14.90 -4.34 13.90
N TYR A 324 -15.28 -4.02 12.65
CA TYR A 324 -16.46 -3.22 12.33
C TYR A 324 -17.61 -4.05 11.75
N PHE A 325 -17.27 -5.18 11.14
CA PHE A 325 -18.21 -6.01 10.39
C PHE A 325 -18.12 -7.45 10.88
N ASP A 326 -19.14 -7.89 11.61
CA ASP A 326 -19.29 -9.28 12.05
C ASP A 326 -20.35 -9.98 11.17
N TYR A 327 -19.97 -10.30 9.93
CA TYR A 327 -20.85 -10.93 8.96
C TYR A 327 -20.21 -12.21 8.39
N PRO A 328 -20.79 -13.39 8.68
CA PRO A 328 -20.27 -14.65 8.15
C PRO A 328 -20.48 -14.73 6.64
N ASP A 329 -19.66 -15.53 5.98
CA ASP A 329 -19.73 -15.74 4.53
C ASP A 329 -21.17 -16.12 4.11
N PRO A 330 -21.85 -15.33 3.25
CA PRO A 330 -23.19 -15.65 2.79
C PRO A 330 -23.30 -17.04 2.16
N ALA A 331 -22.22 -17.58 1.57
CA ALA A 331 -22.19 -18.92 1.02
C ALA A 331 -22.31 -20.03 2.09
N THR A 332 -21.98 -19.74 3.34
CA THR A 332 -22.15 -20.69 4.46
C THR A 332 -23.61 -20.80 4.92
N LYS A 333 -24.47 -19.80 4.63
CA LYS A 333 -25.92 -19.86 4.92
C LYS A 333 -26.69 -20.80 3.97
N LEU A 334 -26.09 -21.23 2.85
CA LEU A 334 -26.72 -22.14 1.89
C LEU A 334 -26.64 -23.62 2.29
N VAL A 335 -25.97 -23.97 3.40
CA VAL A 335 -26.03 -25.33 3.97
C VAL A 335 -27.15 -25.43 5.00
N ARG A 336 -28.40 -25.13 4.60
CA ARG A 336 -29.52 -25.83 5.24
C ARG A 336 -29.53 -27.22 4.64
N LYS A 337 -29.26 -28.23 5.47
CA LYS A 337 -29.61 -29.62 5.17
C LYS A 337 -31.04 -29.61 4.65
N ILE A 338 -31.23 -29.96 3.38
CA ILE A 338 -32.54 -30.43 2.92
C ILE A 338 -32.74 -31.74 3.69
N THR A 339 -33.42 -31.67 4.83
CA THR A 339 -33.94 -32.87 5.48
C THR A 339 -35.07 -33.38 4.60
N THR A 340 -35.16 -34.70 4.46
CA THR A 340 -36.19 -35.40 3.69
C THR A 340 -37.62 -35.20 4.23
N GLU A 341 -37.81 -34.30 5.19
CA GLU A 341 -39.09 -33.96 5.83
C GLU A 341 -39.82 -32.80 5.12
N ASP A 342 -39.16 -32.02 4.25
CA ASP A 342 -39.80 -30.94 3.47
C ASP A 342 -40.48 -31.45 2.17
N ARG A 343 -40.80 -32.75 2.08
CA ARG A 343 -41.34 -33.41 0.89
C ARG A 343 -42.75 -33.98 1.03
N ASP A 344 -43.50 -33.59 2.03
CA ASP A 344 -44.92 -33.96 2.13
C ASP A 344 -45.75 -32.72 2.44
N ASP A 345 -46.19 -32.02 1.40
CA ASP A 345 -47.38 -31.16 1.42
C ASP A 345 -47.80 -30.88 -0.04
N TYR A 346 -48.29 -31.91 -0.72
CA TYR A 346 -49.11 -31.77 -1.92
C TYR A 346 -50.39 -32.60 -1.74
N THR A 347 -51.25 -32.17 -0.81
CA THR A 347 -52.66 -32.58 -0.78
C THR A 347 -53.51 -31.53 -1.47
N GLY A 348 -53.44 -31.52 -2.80
CA GLY A 348 -54.28 -30.68 -3.67
C GLY A 348 -54.96 -31.54 -4.71
N GLY A 349 -55.99 -32.28 -4.30
CA GLY A 349 -56.90 -32.95 -5.22
C GLY A 349 -57.88 -31.94 -5.82
N GLU A 350 -57.88 -31.81 -7.14
CA GLU A 350 -59.03 -31.32 -7.89
C GLU A 350 -59.51 -32.42 -8.84
N LYS A 351 -60.66 -33.00 -8.51
CA LYS A 351 -61.51 -33.72 -9.46
C LYS A 351 -62.06 -32.70 -10.44
N ILE A 352 -61.76 -32.87 -11.73
CA ILE A 352 -62.48 -32.21 -12.81
C ILE A 352 -63.62 -33.15 -13.23
N GLU A 353 -64.84 -32.78 -12.85
CA GLU A 353 -66.05 -33.15 -13.58
C GLU A 353 -66.22 -32.15 -14.73
N GLN A 354 -66.44 -32.64 -15.96
CA GLN A 354 -67.57 -32.24 -16.80
C GLN A 354 -67.60 -33.00 -18.14
N SER A 355 -68.79 -33.54 -18.41
CA SER A 355 -69.46 -33.89 -19.69
C SER A 355 -68.70 -34.66 -20.77
#